data_AF-A0A8H5V4D8-F1
#
_entry.id   AF-A0A8H5V4D8-F1
#
_cell.length_a   1.000
_cell.length_b   1.000
_cell.length_c   1.000
_cell.angle_alpha   90.00
_cell.angle_beta   90.00
_cell.angle_gamma   90.00
#
_symmetry.space_group_name_H-M   'P 1'
#
loop_
_entity.id
_entity.type
_entity.pdbx_description
1 polymer ?
#
loop_
_entity_poly.entity_id
_entity_poly.type
_entity_poly.pdbx_seq_one_letter_code
_entity_poly.pdbx_strand_id
1 'polypeptide(L)'
;FFVVWQIGCAFAPNIGALIAFRFLSGIGGVGCVTLGGRVVADLFPVQQRGLATSIWSMGPLFGPLVGPICGEFTGESIGWRWVYRTLAILGDVLSLGVQLFNRETYPPVLIQRKTVRMAKELGLGNLRSAYGLAKDENRSAVQILRQGLRRPVVLLFISPIIFLLATYMAFAYGLLFLFLTAITPVFRNQYGFSSGISGLAYLGIGIGSFISLYIAAITNDRIVIKLAARNGDKVEQEMRLPTMVIFSCLLPITFFWYGWSADNKVHWIVPII
;
A
#
# COMPACT_ATOMS: atom_id res chain seq x y z
N PHE A 1 -13.07 13.13 1.18
CA PHE A 1 -12.43 13.44 -0.11
C PHE A 1 -12.48 12.25 -1.07
N PHE A 2 -11.82 11.13 -0.75
CA PHE A 2 -11.85 9.90 -1.58
C PHE A 2 -13.26 9.48 -2.01
N VAL A 3 -14.19 9.31 -1.05
CA VAL A 3 -15.58 8.88 -1.30
C VAL A 3 -16.32 9.82 -2.26
N VAL A 4 -16.19 11.13 -2.07
CA VAL A 4 -16.86 12.15 -2.91
C VAL A 4 -16.44 12.00 -4.38
N TRP A 5 -15.14 11.84 -4.64
CA TRP A 5 -14.65 11.67 -6.01
C TRP A 5 -14.95 10.29 -6.59
N GLN A 6 -15.11 9.26 -5.75
CA GLN A 6 -15.61 7.94 -6.20
C GLN A 6 -17.09 8.02 -6.65
N ILE A 7 -17.92 8.81 -5.96
CA ILE A 7 -19.28 9.12 -6.43
C ILE A 7 -19.22 9.86 -7.77
N GLY A 8 -18.29 10.82 -7.91
CA GLY A 8 -18.02 11.49 -9.19
C GLY A 8 -17.72 10.49 -10.32
N CYS A 9 -16.85 9.51 -10.09
CA CYS A 9 -16.56 8.45 -11.06
C CYS A 9 -17.81 7.64 -11.45
N ALA A 10 -18.70 7.35 -10.50
CA ALA A 10 -19.93 6.59 -10.75
C ALA A 10 -20.93 7.32 -11.67
N PHE A 11 -20.93 8.65 -11.61
CA PHE A 11 -21.82 9.53 -12.41
C PHE A 11 -21.09 10.28 -13.53
N ALA A 12 -19.87 9.86 -13.88
CA ALA A 12 -19.10 10.53 -14.91
C ALA A 12 -19.83 10.51 -16.27
N PRO A 13 -20.06 11.69 -16.90
CA PRO A 13 -20.79 11.79 -18.17
C PRO A 13 -19.93 11.42 -19.39
N ASN A 14 -18.60 11.54 -19.27
CA ASN A 14 -17.66 11.26 -20.34
C ASN A 14 -16.30 10.78 -19.77
N ILE A 15 -15.41 10.32 -20.67
CA ILE A 15 -14.10 9.78 -20.29
C ILE A 15 -13.19 10.82 -19.64
N GLY A 16 -13.22 12.08 -20.08
CA GLY A 16 -12.40 13.15 -19.51
C GLY A 16 -12.77 13.42 -18.04
N ALA A 17 -14.07 13.51 -17.75
CA ALA A 17 -14.58 13.61 -16.39
C ALA A 17 -14.20 12.39 -15.55
N LEU A 18 -14.31 11.18 -16.10
CA LEU A 18 -13.89 9.96 -15.40
C LEU A 18 -12.41 9.98 -15.04
N ILE A 19 -11.53 10.41 -15.94
CA ILE A 19 -10.09 10.53 -15.68
C ILE A 19 -9.82 11.56 -14.58
N ALA A 20 -10.45 12.73 -14.65
CA ALA A 20 -10.29 13.78 -13.64
C ALA A 20 -10.76 13.32 -12.24
N PHE A 21 -11.92 12.66 -12.16
CA PHE A 21 -12.42 12.13 -10.89
C PHE A 21 -11.55 11.00 -10.35
N ARG A 22 -11.01 10.13 -11.22
CA ARG A 22 -10.04 9.09 -10.81
C ARG A 22 -8.74 9.68 -10.28
N PHE A 23 -8.25 10.75 -10.89
CA PHE A 23 -7.07 11.46 -10.40
C PHE A 23 -7.30 12.01 -8.99
N LEU A 24 -8.43 12.68 -8.76
CA LEU A 24 -8.80 13.24 -7.46
C LEU A 24 -9.08 12.15 -6.43
N SER A 25 -9.75 11.05 -6.79
CA SER A 25 -9.94 9.93 -5.88
C SER A 25 -8.59 9.29 -5.50
N GLY A 26 -7.64 9.18 -6.45
CA GLY A 26 -6.27 8.73 -6.18
C GLY A 26 -5.54 9.57 -5.13
N ILE A 27 -5.62 10.91 -5.23
CA ILE A 27 -5.05 11.83 -4.23
C ILE A 27 -5.66 11.59 -2.85
N GLY A 28 -6.97 11.32 -2.77
CA GLY A 28 -7.62 10.99 -1.50
C GLY A 28 -7.22 9.63 -0.96
N GLY A 29 -7.06 8.64 -1.83
CA GLY A 29 -6.77 7.24 -1.47
C GLY A 29 -5.39 7.04 -0.87
N VAL A 30 -4.38 7.78 -1.35
CA VAL A 30 -2.99 7.63 -0.88
C VAL A 30 -2.83 7.94 0.62
N GLY A 31 -3.69 8.82 1.16
CA GLY A 31 -3.64 9.20 2.57
C GLY A 31 -3.88 8.01 3.51
N CYS A 32 -4.81 7.13 3.17
CA CYS A 32 -5.14 5.95 3.98
C CYS A 32 -3.95 4.98 4.05
N VAL A 33 -3.33 4.69 2.90
CA VAL A 33 -2.17 3.79 2.82
C VAL A 33 -0.97 4.39 3.54
N THR A 34 -0.74 5.70 3.41
CA THR A 34 0.43 6.36 4.03
C THR A 34 0.29 6.49 5.54
N LEU A 35 -0.91 6.78 6.05
CA LEU A 35 -1.14 7.00 7.47
C LEU A 35 -1.32 5.70 8.25
N GLY A 36 -1.86 4.65 7.65
CA GLY A 36 -2.12 3.38 8.34
C GLY A 36 -0.88 2.80 9.03
N GLY A 37 0.24 2.67 8.30
CA GLY A 37 1.50 2.18 8.88
C GLY A 37 2.08 3.11 9.96
N ARG A 38 1.82 4.43 9.86
CA ARG A 38 2.26 5.40 10.89
C ARG A 38 1.47 5.26 12.17
N VAL A 39 0.15 5.06 12.07
CA VAL A 39 -0.72 4.81 13.24
C VAL A 39 -0.27 3.55 13.99
N VAL A 40 0.11 2.49 13.26
CA VAL A 40 0.68 1.28 13.86
C VAL A 40 1.98 1.59 14.62
N ALA A 41 2.86 2.42 14.05
CA ALA A 41 4.10 2.81 14.70
C ALA A 41 3.87 3.68 15.96
N ASP A 42 2.83 4.52 15.96
CA ASP A 42 2.47 5.37 17.09
C ASP A 42 1.84 4.58 18.25
N LEU A 43 1.04 3.55 17.95
CA LEU A 43 0.30 2.78 18.96
C LEU A 43 1.11 1.64 19.59
N PHE A 44 1.95 0.95 18.81
CA PHE A 44 2.61 -0.28 19.28
C PHE A 44 4.07 -0.03 19.69
N PRO A 45 4.56 -0.67 20.76
CA PRO A 45 5.97 -0.66 21.13
C PRO A 45 6.80 -1.45 20.11
N VAL A 46 8.08 -1.12 19.95
CA VAL A 46 8.98 -1.66 18.90
C VAL A 46 8.94 -3.18 18.80
N GLN A 47 8.85 -3.87 19.95
CA GLN A 47 8.84 -5.33 20.04
C GLN A 47 7.57 -5.96 19.45
N GLN A 48 6.42 -5.28 19.52
CA GLN A 48 5.13 -5.78 19.00
C GLN A 48 4.78 -5.20 17.61
N ARG A 49 5.53 -4.18 17.15
CA ARG A 49 5.31 -3.53 15.86
C ARG A 49 5.40 -4.49 14.67
N GLY A 50 6.25 -5.53 14.75
CA GLY A 50 6.37 -6.51 13.67
C GLY A 50 5.04 -7.18 13.34
N LEU A 51 4.38 -7.74 14.36
CA LEU A 51 3.09 -8.42 14.20
C LEU A 51 1.98 -7.45 13.75
N ALA A 52 1.90 -6.27 14.37
CA ALA A 52 0.90 -5.27 14.00
C ALA A 52 1.08 -4.77 12.56
N THR A 53 2.34 -4.60 12.11
CA THR A 53 2.66 -4.20 10.73
C THR A 53 2.33 -5.32 9.74
N SER A 54 2.53 -6.59 10.11
CA SER A 54 2.17 -7.74 9.28
C SER A 54 0.65 -7.84 9.06
N ILE A 55 -0.15 -7.64 10.12
CA ILE A 55 -1.62 -7.60 10.01
C ILE A 55 -2.05 -6.43 9.11
N TRP A 56 -1.48 -5.24 9.30
CA TRP A 56 -1.77 -4.10 8.43
C TRP A 56 -1.40 -4.36 6.96
N SER A 57 -0.27 -5.03 6.73
CA SER A 57 0.22 -5.37 5.39
C SER A 57 -0.67 -6.37 4.65
N MET A 58 -1.56 -7.09 5.35
CA MET A 58 -2.57 -7.92 4.70
C MET A 58 -3.48 -7.07 3.81
N GLY A 59 -3.91 -5.88 4.25
CA GLY A 59 -4.84 -5.04 3.47
C GLY A 59 -4.37 -4.80 2.01
N PRO A 60 -3.16 -4.25 1.80
CA PRO A 60 -2.59 -4.08 0.46
C PRO A 60 -2.39 -5.39 -0.32
N LEU A 61 -2.16 -6.52 0.33
CA LEU A 61 -2.03 -7.82 -0.33
C LEU A 61 -3.39 -8.37 -0.81
N PHE A 62 -4.45 -8.16 -0.03
CA PHE A 62 -5.81 -8.58 -0.40
C PHE A 62 -6.46 -7.66 -1.44
N GLY A 63 -6.03 -6.41 -1.54
CA GLY A 63 -6.59 -5.45 -2.50
C GLY A 63 -6.59 -5.97 -3.95
N PRO A 64 -5.44 -6.38 -4.51
CA PRO A 64 -5.34 -6.96 -5.85
C PRO A 64 -6.01 -8.32 -6.02
N LEU A 65 -6.34 -9.02 -4.92
CA LEU A 65 -7.06 -10.28 -4.93
C LEU A 65 -8.57 -10.04 -5.05
N VAL A 66 -9.13 -9.30 -4.09
CA VAL A 66 -10.58 -9.11 -3.96
C VAL A 66 -11.09 -8.07 -4.96
N GLY A 67 -10.28 -7.05 -5.26
CA GLY A 67 -10.65 -5.93 -6.13
C GLY A 67 -11.07 -6.38 -7.53
N PRO A 68 -10.22 -7.09 -8.29
CA PRO A 68 -10.57 -7.61 -9.62
C PRO A 68 -11.73 -8.59 -9.59
N ILE A 69 -11.78 -9.52 -8.61
CA ILE A 69 -12.90 -10.48 -8.49
C ILE A 69 -14.22 -9.73 -8.37
N CYS A 70 -14.36 -8.86 -7.35
CA CYS A 70 -15.60 -8.12 -7.14
C CYS A 70 -15.89 -7.15 -8.29
N GLY A 71 -14.85 -6.49 -8.83
CA GLY A 71 -14.95 -5.51 -9.88
C GLY A 71 -15.39 -6.11 -11.22
N GLU A 72 -14.85 -7.27 -11.60
CA GLU A 72 -15.15 -7.94 -12.86
C GLU A 72 -16.54 -8.59 -12.83
N PHE A 73 -16.92 -9.27 -11.73
CA PHE A 73 -18.28 -9.81 -11.58
C PHE A 73 -19.34 -8.70 -11.56
N THR A 74 -19.12 -7.61 -10.83
CA THR A 74 -20.06 -6.48 -10.78
C THR A 74 -20.12 -5.76 -12.13
N GLY A 75 -18.97 -5.58 -12.76
CA GLY A 75 -18.84 -4.93 -14.06
C GLY A 75 -19.52 -5.71 -15.19
N GLU A 76 -19.44 -7.04 -15.16
CA GLU A 76 -20.10 -7.93 -16.13
C GLU A 76 -21.62 -7.99 -15.93
N SER A 77 -22.09 -8.10 -14.70
CA SER A 77 -23.52 -8.34 -14.39
C SER A 77 -24.40 -7.09 -14.45
N ILE A 78 -24.00 -6.01 -13.76
CA ILE A 78 -24.83 -4.80 -13.57
C ILE A 78 -24.15 -3.55 -14.18
N GLY A 79 -22.90 -3.68 -14.64
CA GLY A 79 -22.17 -2.65 -15.37
C GLY A 79 -21.11 -1.93 -14.55
N TRP A 80 -20.12 -1.36 -15.24
CA TRP A 80 -18.93 -0.74 -14.64
C TRP A 80 -19.22 0.42 -13.67
N ARG A 81 -20.34 1.16 -13.86
CA ARG A 81 -20.72 2.27 -12.95
C ARG A 81 -21.03 1.76 -11.56
N TRP A 82 -21.58 0.56 -11.44
CA TRP A 82 -21.87 -0.06 -10.14
C TRP A 82 -20.62 -0.43 -9.37
N VAL A 83 -19.48 -0.69 -10.05
CA VAL A 83 -18.18 -0.89 -9.39
C VAL A 83 -17.80 0.35 -8.58
N TYR A 84 -18.01 1.56 -9.12
CA TYR A 84 -17.73 2.79 -8.37
C TYR A 84 -18.76 3.06 -7.27
N ARG A 85 -20.03 2.68 -7.46
CA ARG A 85 -21.07 2.82 -6.44
C ARG A 85 -20.81 1.92 -5.24
N THR A 86 -20.44 0.66 -5.46
CA THR A 86 -20.12 -0.28 -4.38
C THR A 86 -18.87 0.17 -3.63
N LEU A 87 -17.83 0.63 -4.34
CA LEU A 87 -16.64 1.21 -3.72
C LEU A 87 -16.95 2.49 -2.93
N ALA A 88 -17.86 3.33 -3.40
CA ALA A 88 -18.29 4.53 -2.68
C ALA A 88 -19.03 4.16 -1.39
N ILE A 89 -19.98 3.20 -1.43
CA ILE A 89 -20.72 2.75 -0.24
C ILE A 89 -19.77 2.15 0.79
N LEU A 90 -18.92 1.19 0.39
CA LEU A 90 -17.96 0.56 1.30
C LEU A 90 -16.94 1.56 1.84
N GLY A 91 -16.43 2.44 0.97
CA GLY A 91 -15.50 3.49 1.35
C GLY A 91 -16.11 4.47 2.35
N ASP A 92 -17.38 4.81 2.19
CA ASP A 92 -18.10 5.71 3.10
C ASP A 92 -18.33 5.06 4.47
N VAL A 93 -18.83 3.82 4.52
CA VAL A 93 -19.03 3.07 5.77
C VAL A 93 -17.73 2.96 6.56
N LEU A 94 -16.62 2.59 5.89
CA LEU A 94 -15.31 2.50 6.53
C LEU A 94 -14.78 3.86 6.97
N SER A 95 -14.95 4.90 6.14
CA SER A 95 -14.51 6.26 6.46
C SER A 95 -15.28 6.85 7.64
N LEU A 96 -16.59 6.62 7.70
CA LEU A 96 -17.46 7.02 8.82
C LEU A 96 -17.08 6.26 10.09
N GLY A 97 -16.86 4.95 10.00
CA GLY A 97 -16.36 4.16 11.12
C GLY A 97 -15.05 4.71 11.67
N VAL A 98 -14.09 5.03 10.79
CA VAL A 98 -12.84 5.68 11.18
C VAL A 98 -13.10 7.03 11.85
N GLN A 99 -13.97 7.88 11.31
CA GLN A 99 -14.25 9.20 11.89
C GLN A 99 -14.93 9.13 13.25
N LEU A 100 -15.79 8.13 13.49
CA LEU A 100 -16.52 7.97 14.74
C LEU A 100 -15.70 7.27 15.83
N PHE A 101 -14.90 6.27 15.46
CA PHE A 101 -14.20 5.41 16.42
C PHE A 101 -12.72 5.77 16.61
N ASN A 102 -12.02 6.29 15.61
CA ASN A 102 -10.60 6.62 15.79
C ASN A 102 -10.42 7.87 16.63
N ARG A 103 -9.57 7.73 17.65
CA ARG A 103 -9.01 8.85 18.39
C ARG A 103 -7.66 9.21 17.81
N GLU A 104 -7.27 10.47 17.99
CA GLU A 104 -5.94 10.95 17.65
C GLU A 104 -4.86 10.09 18.31
N THR A 105 -3.94 9.56 17.53
CA THR A 105 -2.85 8.69 18.01
C THR A 105 -1.50 9.41 18.03
N TYR A 106 -1.37 10.54 17.34
CA TYR A 106 -0.08 11.18 17.12
C TYR A 106 0.47 11.83 18.42
N PRO A 107 1.59 11.34 18.98
CA PRO A 107 2.07 11.77 20.31
C PRO A 107 2.32 13.28 20.44
N PRO A 108 2.89 13.98 19.44
CA PRO A 108 3.09 15.44 19.52
C PRO A 108 1.79 16.24 19.68
N VAL A 109 0.71 15.82 19.02
CA VAL A 109 -0.60 16.49 19.13
C VAL A 109 -1.24 16.20 20.48
N LEU A 110 -1.16 14.96 20.98
CA LEU A 110 -1.68 14.59 22.29
C LEU A 110 -0.97 15.35 23.42
N ILE A 111 0.35 15.45 23.35
CA ILE A 111 1.15 16.18 24.33
C ILE A 111 0.86 17.67 24.24
N GLN A 112 0.74 18.25 23.04
CA GLN A 112 0.32 19.65 22.89
C GLN A 112 -1.05 19.92 23.53
N ARG A 113 -2.05 19.06 23.30
CA ARG A 113 -3.38 19.18 23.92
C ARG A 113 -3.31 19.10 25.45
N LYS A 114 -2.48 18.20 25.99
CA LYS A 114 -2.27 18.07 27.44
C LYS A 114 -1.55 19.29 28.02
N THR A 115 -0.54 19.82 27.35
CA THR A 115 0.17 21.04 27.77
C THR A 115 -0.77 22.24 27.80
N VAL A 116 -1.61 22.43 26.79
CA VAL A 116 -2.59 23.54 26.75
C VAL A 116 -3.60 23.42 27.89
N ARG A 117 -4.06 22.20 28.21
CA ARG A 117 -4.96 21.97 29.34
C ARG A 117 -4.28 22.29 30.68
N MET A 118 -3.06 21.77 30.89
CA MET A 118 -2.29 21.98 32.11
C MET A 118 -1.88 23.45 32.31
N ALA A 119 -1.56 24.17 31.22
CA ALA A 119 -1.28 25.61 31.27
C ALA A 119 -2.48 26.41 31.79
N LYS A 120 -3.71 26.01 31.40
CA LYS A 120 -4.95 26.63 31.90
C LYS A 120 -5.22 26.27 33.36
N GLU A 121 -5.01 25.01 33.75
CA GLU A 121 -5.24 24.54 35.13
C GLU A 121 -4.27 25.16 36.14
N LEU A 122 -2.99 25.33 35.75
CA LEU A 122 -1.95 25.87 36.62
C LEU A 122 -1.81 27.40 36.54
N GLY A 123 -2.56 28.08 35.67
CA GLY A 123 -2.41 29.52 35.43
C GLY A 123 -1.04 29.94 34.84
N LEU A 124 -0.26 28.98 34.34
CA LEU A 124 1.09 29.20 33.82
C LEU A 124 1.03 29.43 32.31
N GLY A 125 1.02 30.70 31.89
CA GLY A 125 1.01 31.11 30.48
C GLY A 125 2.26 30.70 29.67
N ASN A 126 3.34 30.26 30.35
CA ASN A 126 4.61 29.90 29.72
C ASN A 126 4.83 28.39 29.54
N LEU A 127 3.83 27.55 29.85
CA LEU A 127 3.94 26.10 29.67
C LEU A 127 3.94 25.76 28.17
N ARG A 128 5.07 25.26 27.67
CA ARG A 128 5.27 24.89 26.26
C ARG A 128 5.47 23.40 26.13
N SER A 129 4.95 22.84 25.03
CA SER A 129 5.18 21.43 24.71
C SER A 129 6.63 21.24 24.27
N ALA A 130 7.27 20.13 24.68
CA ALA A 130 8.60 19.75 24.20
C ALA A 130 8.68 19.68 22.66
N TYR A 131 7.56 19.35 22.01
CA TYR A 131 7.44 19.32 20.55
C TYR A 131 7.12 20.69 19.93
N GLY A 132 6.72 21.67 20.75
CA GLY A 132 6.44 23.04 20.33
C GLY A 132 7.71 23.83 19.95
N LEU A 133 8.89 23.43 20.46
CA LEU A 133 10.18 24.05 20.12
C LEU A 133 10.58 23.88 18.64
N ALA A 134 10.03 22.87 17.95
CA ALA A 134 10.34 22.58 16.56
C ALA A 134 9.34 23.16 15.55
N LYS A 135 8.26 23.80 16.03
CA LYS A 135 7.19 24.33 15.19
C LYS A 135 7.43 25.83 14.98
N ASP A 136 8.23 26.17 13.98
CA ASP A 136 8.22 27.52 13.43
C ASP A 136 6.77 27.82 12.99
N GLU A 137 6.09 28.73 13.70
CA GLU A 137 4.67 29.04 13.49
C GLU A 137 4.36 29.63 12.10
N ASN A 138 5.38 29.90 11.28
CA ASN A 138 5.28 30.54 9.96
C ASN A 138 5.73 29.69 8.77
N ARG A 139 5.82 28.35 8.89
CA ARG A 139 6.12 27.53 7.70
C ARG A 139 4.93 27.49 6.75
N SER A 140 5.06 28.20 5.62
CA SER A 140 4.07 28.18 4.54
C SER A 140 3.85 26.75 4.03
N ALA A 141 2.61 26.40 3.65
CA ALA A 141 2.28 25.10 3.09
C ALA A 141 3.19 24.71 1.90
N VAL A 142 3.61 25.72 1.12
CA VAL A 142 4.56 25.56 0.01
C VAL A 142 5.94 25.13 0.50
N GLN A 143 6.41 25.67 1.64
CA GLN A 143 7.71 25.28 2.22
C GLN A 143 7.67 23.85 2.74
N ILE A 144 6.56 23.44 3.37
CA ILE A 144 6.38 22.05 3.84
C ILE A 144 6.39 21.09 2.65
N LEU A 145 5.65 21.41 1.59
CA LEU A 145 5.62 20.60 0.37
C LEU A 145 7.01 20.54 -0.30
N ARG A 146 7.68 21.69 -0.44
CA ARG A 146 9.02 21.76 -1.04
C ARG A 146 10.04 20.97 -0.23
N GLN A 147 9.99 21.05 1.10
CA GLN A 147 10.89 20.29 1.98
C GLN A 147 10.59 18.78 1.93
N GLY A 148 9.31 18.42 1.87
CA GLY A 148 8.84 17.04 1.73
C GLY A 148 9.22 16.39 0.41
N LEU A 149 9.23 17.14 -0.70
CA LEU A 149 9.63 16.66 -2.03
C LEU A 149 11.15 16.67 -2.23
N ARG A 150 11.84 17.68 -1.69
CA ARG A 150 13.29 17.82 -1.90
C ARG A 150 14.07 16.66 -1.30
N ARG A 151 13.73 16.22 -0.08
CA ARG A 151 14.49 15.17 0.62
C ARG A 151 14.51 13.83 -0.14
N PRO A 152 13.38 13.25 -0.57
CA PRO A 152 13.39 12.02 -1.36
C PRO A 152 14.15 12.14 -2.68
N VAL A 153 13.98 13.25 -3.40
CA VAL A 153 14.66 13.47 -4.70
C VAL A 153 16.16 13.57 -4.49
N VAL A 154 16.61 14.34 -3.49
CA VAL A 154 18.03 14.46 -3.17
C VAL A 154 18.62 13.11 -2.76
N LEU A 155 17.94 12.35 -1.89
CA LEU A 155 18.39 11.01 -1.50
C LEU A 155 18.46 10.04 -2.68
N LEU A 156 17.50 10.11 -3.60
CA LEU A 156 17.44 9.25 -4.78
C LEU A 156 18.65 9.45 -5.70
N PHE A 157 19.09 10.70 -5.91
CA PHE A 157 20.19 10.99 -6.84
C PHE A 157 21.57 11.08 -6.18
N ILE A 158 21.65 11.38 -4.88
CA ILE A 158 22.93 11.49 -4.17
C ILE A 158 23.40 10.15 -3.60
N SER A 159 22.48 9.30 -3.14
CA SER A 159 22.85 8.01 -2.54
C SER A 159 22.73 6.88 -3.57
N PRO A 160 23.85 6.32 -4.06
CA PRO A 160 23.82 5.32 -5.14
C PRO A 160 23.07 4.04 -4.75
N ILE A 161 23.14 3.63 -3.48
CA ILE A 161 22.41 2.47 -2.94
C ILE A 161 20.89 2.67 -3.04
N ILE A 162 20.41 3.87 -2.67
CA ILE A 162 18.98 4.21 -2.73
C ILE A 162 18.52 4.23 -4.19
N PHE A 163 19.33 4.78 -5.10
CA PHE A 163 19.03 4.77 -6.54
C PHE A 163 18.84 3.35 -7.09
N LEU A 164 19.77 2.45 -6.79
CA LEU A 164 19.73 1.06 -7.27
C LEU A 164 18.51 0.31 -6.70
N LEU A 165 18.26 0.42 -5.39
CA LEU A 165 17.11 -0.22 -4.75
C LEU A 165 15.79 0.36 -5.26
N ALA A 166 15.69 1.68 -5.44
CA ALA A 166 14.49 2.33 -5.97
C ALA A 166 14.22 1.92 -7.41
N THR A 167 15.26 1.83 -8.25
CA THR A 167 15.14 1.40 -9.65
C THR A 167 14.70 -0.06 -9.74
N TYR A 168 15.30 -0.95 -8.94
CA TYR A 168 14.86 -2.34 -8.86
C TYR A 168 13.39 -2.45 -8.42
N MET A 169 13.01 -1.72 -7.36
CA MET A 169 11.63 -1.75 -6.88
C MET A 169 10.66 -1.20 -7.93
N ALA A 170 11.02 -0.12 -8.62
CA ALA A 170 10.21 0.41 -9.72
C ALA A 170 10.04 -0.61 -10.85
N PHE A 171 11.11 -1.33 -11.21
CA PHE A 171 11.04 -2.41 -12.20
C PHE A 171 10.13 -3.56 -11.75
N ALA A 172 10.31 -4.05 -10.52
CA ALA A 172 9.50 -5.13 -9.96
C ALA A 172 8.00 -4.75 -9.86
N TYR A 173 7.69 -3.54 -9.38
CA TYR A 173 6.31 -3.04 -9.34
C TYR A 173 5.73 -2.80 -10.74
N GLY A 174 6.55 -2.31 -11.68
CA GLY A 174 6.14 -2.16 -13.07
C GLY A 174 5.72 -3.50 -13.69
N LEU A 175 6.52 -4.54 -13.47
CA LEU A 175 6.20 -5.89 -13.90
C LEU A 175 4.96 -6.44 -13.20
N LEU A 176 4.81 -6.23 -11.89
CA LEU A 176 3.61 -6.62 -11.15
C LEU A 176 2.34 -5.97 -11.72
N PHE A 177 2.35 -4.66 -11.97
CA PHE A 177 1.19 -3.98 -12.54
C PHE A 177 0.92 -4.41 -13.99
N LEU A 178 1.96 -4.61 -14.80
CA LEU A 178 1.80 -5.14 -16.14
C LEU A 178 1.12 -6.51 -16.11
N PHE A 179 1.59 -7.39 -15.22
CA PHE A 179 1.01 -8.71 -14.99
C PHE A 179 -0.46 -8.62 -14.57
N LEU A 180 -0.78 -7.80 -13.56
CA LEU A 180 -2.16 -7.57 -13.12
C LEU A 180 -3.05 -7.09 -14.28
N THR A 181 -2.57 -6.20 -15.14
CA THR A 181 -3.37 -5.74 -16.29
C THR A 181 -3.49 -6.75 -17.43
N ALA A 182 -2.58 -7.72 -17.52
CA ALA A 182 -2.53 -8.69 -18.61
C ALA A 182 -3.41 -9.94 -18.35
N ILE A 183 -3.68 -10.30 -17.08
CA ILE A 183 -4.46 -11.48 -16.71
C ILE A 183 -5.80 -11.51 -17.43
N THR A 184 -6.66 -10.50 -17.20
CA THR A 184 -8.04 -10.52 -17.73
C THR A 184 -8.08 -10.61 -19.26
N PRO A 185 -7.29 -9.82 -20.02
CA PRO A 185 -7.20 -9.99 -21.48
C PRO A 185 -6.74 -11.38 -21.93
N VAL A 186 -5.74 -11.98 -21.26
CA VAL A 186 -5.22 -13.30 -21.63
C VAL A 186 -6.27 -14.38 -21.42
N PHE A 187 -6.92 -14.42 -20.25
CA PHE A 187 -7.95 -15.42 -19.97
C PHE A 187 -9.19 -15.25 -20.84
N ARG A 188 -9.55 -14.00 -21.18
CA ARG A 188 -10.67 -13.74 -22.07
C ARG A 188 -10.37 -14.09 -23.52
N ASN A 189 -9.25 -13.63 -24.07
CA ASN A 189 -8.94 -13.75 -25.49
C ASN A 189 -8.39 -15.12 -25.86
N GLN A 190 -7.58 -15.73 -24.98
CA GLN A 190 -6.89 -16.99 -25.28
C GLN A 190 -7.69 -18.21 -24.79
N TYR A 191 -8.34 -18.10 -23.63
CA TYR A 191 -9.06 -19.19 -22.99
C TYR A 191 -10.59 -19.07 -23.07
N GLY A 192 -11.11 -17.97 -23.64
CA GLY A 192 -12.55 -17.77 -23.84
C GLY A 192 -13.34 -17.54 -22.55
N PHE A 193 -12.68 -17.14 -21.46
CA PHE A 193 -13.38 -16.91 -20.19
C PHE A 193 -14.27 -15.68 -20.25
N SER A 194 -15.40 -15.73 -19.53
CA SER A 194 -16.21 -14.54 -19.28
C SER A 194 -15.42 -13.53 -18.44
N SER A 195 -15.89 -12.28 -18.39
CA SER A 195 -15.17 -11.25 -17.64
C SER A 195 -15.13 -11.60 -16.14
N GLY A 196 -16.24 -12.05 -15.54
CA GLY A 196 -16.29 -12.44 -14.14
C GLY A 196 -15.43 -13.66 -13.82
N ILE A 197 -15.43 -14.68 -14.69
CA ILE A 197 -14.61 -15.88 -14.48
C ILE A 197 -13.12 -15.56 -14.58
N SER A 198 -12.73 -14.63 -15.46
CA SER A 198 -11.34 -14.15 -15.55
C SER A 198 -10.86 -13.52 -14.23
N GLY A 199 -11.77 -12.95 -13.44
CA GLY A 199 -11.47 -12.40 -12.12
C GLY A 199 -10.99 -13.45 -11.13
N LEU A 200 -11.43 -14.71 -11.29
CA LEU A 200 -10.97 -15.83 -10.44
C LEU A 200 -9.50 -16.16 -10.67
N ALA A 201 -8.91 -15.80 -11.82
CA ALA A 201 -7.48 -16.02 -12.06
C ALA A 201 -6.59 -15.24 -11.08
N TYR A 202 -7.09 -14.12 -10.52
CA TYR A 202 -6.37 -13.36 -9.50
C TYR A 202 -6.28 -14.11 -8.15
N LEU A 203 -7.03 -15.21 -7.96
CA LEU A 203 -6.86 -16.10 -6.80
C LEU A 203 -5.45 -16.69 -6.74
N GLY A 204 -4.83 -16.97 -7.89
CA GLY A 204 -3.43 -17.43 -7.96
C GLY A 204 -2.47 -16.45 -7.29
N ILE A 205 -2.61 -15.15 -7.59
CA ILE A 205 -1.82 -14.09 -6.96
C ILE A 205 -2.07 -14.03 -5.45
N GLY A 206 -3.32 -14.19 -5.02
CA GLY A 206 -3.68 -14.21 -3.60
C GLY A 206 -2.99 -15.36 -2.86
N ILE A 207 -3.16 -16.59 -3.35
CA ILE A 207 -2.55 -17.80 -2.78
C ILE A 207 -1.02 -17.67 -2.77
N GLY A 208 -0.42 -17.23 -3.89
CA GLY A 208 1.01 -16.97 -3.99
C GLY A 208 1.51 -15.92 -3.00
N SER A 209 0.73 -14.87 -2.74
CA SER A 209 1.04 -13.85 -1.74
C SER A 209 1.03 -14.40 -0.31
N PHE A 210 0.09 -15.31 0.02
CA PHE A 210 0.08 -15.97 1.34
C PHE A 210 1.26 -16.92 1.53
N ILE A 211 1.54 -17.75 0.53
CA ILE A 211 2.70 -18.66 0.56
C ILE A 211 3.98 -17.83 0.73
N SER A 212 4.10 -16.73 -0.02
CA SER A 212 5.24 -15.83 0.07
C SER A 212 5.35 -15.17 1.45
N LEU A 213 4.24 -14.68 2.01
CA LEU A 213 4.22 -14.08 3.35
C LEU A 213 4.64 -15.09 4.43
N TYR A 214 4.16 -16.33 4.32
CA TYR A 214 4.50 -17.42 5.24
C TYR A 214 5.98 -17.80 5.15
N ILE A 215 6.51 -18.01 3.94
CA ILE A 215 7.93 -18.31 3.71
C ILE A 215 8.80 -17.15 4.22
N ALA A 216 8.42 -15.90 3.91
CA ALA A 216 9.13 -14.71 4.35
C ALA A 216 9.12 -14.57 5.88
N ALA A 217 8.00 -14.81 6.55
CA ALA A 217 7.91 -14.76 8.02
C ALA A 217 8.87 -15.76 8.68
N ILE A 218 8.94 -16.99 8.18
CA ILE A 218 9.82 -18.02 8.75
C ILE A 218 11.29 -17.74 8.44
N THR A 219 11.58 -17.29 7.21
CA THR A 219 12.96 -17.19 6.70
C THR A 219 13.63 -15.89 7.12
N ASN A 220 12.91 -14.76 7.05
CA ASN A 220 13.49 -13.44 7.28
C ASN A 220 13.94 -13.25 8.72
N ASP A 221 13.11 -13.65 9.70
CA ASP A 221 13.46 -13.50 11.12
C ASP A 221 14.68 -14.36 11.48
N ARG A 222 14.76 -15.59 10.94
CA ARG A 222 15.93 -16.47 11.12
C ARG A 222 17.22 -15.86 10.56
N ILE A 223 17.15 -15.28 9.37
CA ILE A 223 18.31 -14.65 8.72
C ILE A 223 18.74 -13.40 9.48
N VAL A 224 17.80 -12.55 9.88
CA VAL A 224 18.08 -11.33 10.66
C VAL A 224 18.71 -11.68 12.00
N ILE A 225 18.17 -12.65 12.75
CA ILE A 225 18.74 -13.08 14.03
C ILE A 225 20.16 -13.63 13.84
N LYS A 226 20.37 -14.46 12.81
CA LYS A 226 21.69 -15.04 12.52
C LYS A 226 22.73 -13.97 12.15
N LEU A 227 22.31 -12.92 11.42
CA LEU A 227 23.19 -11.80 11.06
C LEU A 227 23.43 -10.85 12.23
N ALA A 228 22.41 -10.60 13.07
CA ALA A 228 22.53 -9.79 14.27
C ALA A 228 23.50 -10.43 15.28
N ALA A 229 23.42 -11.74 15.49
CA ALA A 229 24.35 -12.47 16.36
C ALA A 229 25.81 -12.38 15.86
N ARG A 230 26.01 -12.24 14.55
CA ARG A 230 27.35 -12.03 13.94
C ARG A 230 27.81 -10.57 14.01
N ASN A 231 26.92 -9.62 14.28
CA ASN A 231 27.20 -8.18 14.35
C ASN A 231 27.14 -7.64 15.80
N GLY A 232 27.36 -8.50 16.81
CA GLY A 232 27.32 -8.10 18.21
C GLY A 232 25.93 -7.62 18.67
N ASP A 233 24.88 -8.34 18.25
CA ASP A 233 23.46 -8.10 18.58
C ASP A 233 22.87 -6.77 18.09
N LYS A 234 23.59 -6.06 17.22
CA LYS A 234 23.08 -4.86 16.55
C LYS A 234 22.28 -5.22 15.31
N VAL A 235 20.98 -4.94 15.35
CA VAL A 235 20.08 -5.13 14.20
C VAL A 235 20.19 -3.93 13.26
N GLU A 236 20.81 -4.13 12.10
CA GLU A 236 20.85 -3.13 11.03
C GLU A 236 19.76 -3.40 9.99
N GLN A 237 19.29 -2.33 9.34
CA GLN A 237 18.20 -2.45 8.35
C GLN A 237 18.62 -3.25 7.10
N GLU A 238 19.91 -3.24 6.76
CA GLU A 238 20.48 -3.94 5.61
C GLU A 238 20.43 -5.47 5.75
N MET A 239 20.32 -5.99 6.98
CA MET A 239 20.27 -7.44 7.24
C MET A 239 19.05 -8.14 6.63
N ARG A 240 18.05 -7.38 6.17
CA ARG A 240 16.86 -7.90 5.47
C ARG A 240 17.09 -8.06 3.95
N LEU A 241 18.09 -7.36 3.38
CA LEU A 241 18.37 -7.35 1.94
C LEU A 241 18.71 -8.73 1.34
N PRO A 242 19.42 -9.66 2.02
CA PRO A 242 19.76 -10.95 1.43
C PRO A 242 18.54 -11.77 0.99
N THR A 243 17.42 -11.66 1.70
CA THR A 243 16.18 -12.38 1.32
C THR A 243 15.66 -11.92 -0.05
N MET A 244 15.78 -10.62 -0.34
CA MET A 244 15.34 -10.01 -1.59
C MET A 244 16.06 -10.61 -2.81
N VAL A 245 17.35 -10.91 -2.69
CA VAL A 245 18.15 -11.50 -3.78
C VAL A 245 17.60 -12.88 -4.17
N ILE A 246 17.26 -13.71 -3.19
CA ILE A 246 16.73 -15.06 -3.44
C ILE A 246 15.39 -14.98 -4.20
N PHE A 247 14.48 -14.13 -3.75
CA PHE A 247 13.17 -13.96 -4.41
C PHE A 247 13.27 -13.26 -5.76
N SER A 248 14.28 -12.40 -5.97
CA SER A 248 14.49 -11.74 -7.26
C SER A 248 14.76 -12.71 -8.40
N CYS A 249 15.41 -13.84 -8.12
CA CYS A 249 15.68 -14.89 -9.10
C CYS A 249 14.42 -15.64 -9.55
N LEU A 250 13.36 -15.66 -8.73
CA LEU A 250 12.10 -16.30 -9.07
C LEU A 250 11.27 -15.48 -10.07
N LEU A 251 11.43 -14.16 -10.04
CA LEU A 251 10.68 -13.24 -10.90
C LEU A 251 10.79 -13.58 -12.41
N PRO A 252 11.98 -13.71 -13.01
CA PRO A 252 12.08 -14.07 -14.43
C PRO A 252 11.50 -15.44 -14.75
N ILE A 253 11.60 -16.41 -13.82
CA ILE A 253 11.03 -17.75 -13.97
C ILE A 253 9.51 -17.66 -14.06
N THR A 254 8.87 -16.87 -13.17
CA THR A 254 7.42 -16.66 -13.18
C THR A 254 6.94 -16.03 -14.49
N PHE A 255 7.60 -14.98 -14.98
CA PHE A 255 7.19 -14.33 -16.23
C PHE A 255 7.41 -15.22 -17.46
N PHE A 256 8.50 -15.99 -17.49
CA PHE A 256 8.74 -16.96 -18.54
C PHE A 256 7.67 -18.06 -18.53
N TRP A 257 7.36 -18.61 -17.35
CA TRP A 257 6.33 -19.63 -17.18
C TRP A 257 4.95 -19.15 -17.63
N TYR A 258 4.56 -17.94 -17.20
CA TYR A 258 3.30 -17.31 -17.61
C TYR A 258 3.24 -17.06 -19.13
N GLY A 259 4.29 -16.46 -19.70
CA GLY A 259 4.32 -16.14 -21.12
C GLY A 259 4.29 -17.40 -22.00
N TRP A 260 5.12 -18.39 -21.66
CA TRP A 260 5.18 -19.66 -22.39
C TRP A 260 3.85 -20.43 -22.31
N SER A 261 3.25 -20.51 -21.13
CA SER A 261 1.99 -21.26 -20.95
C SER A 261 0.80 -20.60 -21.66
N ALA A 262 0.73 -19.26 -21.65
CA ALA A 262 -0.28 -18.51 -22.37
C ALA A 262 -0.13 -18.62 -23.89
N ASP A 263 1.09 -18.54 -24.42
CA ASP A 263 1.38 -18.63 -25.85
C ASP A 263 1.05 -20.03 -26.40
N ASN A 264 1.48 -21.08 -25.69
CA ASN A 264 1.23 -22.48 -26.08
C ASN A 264 -0.20 -22.97 -25.79
N LYS A 265 -1.09 -22.11 -25.27
CA LYS A 265 -2.48 -22.47 -24.93
C LYS A 265 -2.58 -23.71 -24.03
N VAL A 266 -1.61 -23.87 -23.12
CA VAL A 266 -1.61 -24.97 -22.15
C VAL A 266 -2.82 -24.80 -21.22
N HIS A 267 -3.29 -25.88 -20.58
CA HIS A 267 -4.43 -25.85 -19.66
C HIS A 267 -4.43 -24.60 -18.76
N TRP A 268 -5.57 -23.90 -18.68
CA TRP A 268 -5.75 -22.58 -18.06
C TRP A 268 -5.21 -22.44 -16.63
N ILE A 269 -5.05 -23.55 -15.90
CA ILE A 269 -4.48 -23.55 -14.55
C ILE A 269 -2.98 -23.24 -14.52
N VAL A 270 -2.25 -23.59 -15.58
CA VAL A 270 -0.79 -23.45 -15.66
C VAL A 270 -0.33 -21.99 -15.59
N PRO A 271 -0.95 -21.02 -16.29
CA PRO A 271 -0.63 -19.59 -16.12
C PRO A 271 -1.11 -18.97 -14.79
N ILE A 272 -1.94 -19.68 -14.00
CA ILE A 272 -2.42 -19.20 -12.69
C ILE A 272 -1.45 -19.56 -11.56
N ILE A 273 -0.76 -20.70 -11.70
CA ILE A 273 0.24 -21.22 -10.75
C ILE A 273 1.55 -20.44 -10.91
#